data_AF-A0A7J6A0F2-F1
#
_entry.id   AF-A0A7J6A0F2-F1
#
_cell.length_a   1.000
_cell.length_b   1.000
_cell.length_c   1.000
_cell.angle_alpha   90.00
_cell.angle_beta   90.00
_cell.angle_gamma   90.00
#
_symmetry.space_group_name_H-M   'P 1'
#
loop_
_entity.id
_entity.type
_entity.pdbx_description
1 polymer ?
#
loop_
_entity_poly.entity_id
_entity_poly.type
_entity_poly.pdbx_seq_one_letter_code
_entity_poly.pdbx_strand_id
1 'polypeptide(L)'
;MVDKVCSLVSEDLKRIYESKNIKAKMEECSVRLGVPLNYIFPVKNYYEEINTNAETDILILTAVTNILEFANDFVKKKKKKV
;
A
#
# COMPACT_ATOMS: atom_id res chain seq x y z
N MET A 1 -6.60 -3.55 10.45
CA MET A 1 -6.67 -3.38 8.99
C MET A 1 -7.15 -1.96 8.69
N VAL A 2 -6.82 -1.42 7.52
CA VAL A 2 -7.09 0.01 7.17
C VAL A 2 -8.58 0.38 7.25
N ASP A 3 -9.45 -0.55 6.91
CA ASP A 3 -10.91 -0.48 7.01
C ASP A 3 -11.41 -0.40 8.46
N LYS A 4 -10.71 -1.01 9.43
CA LYS A 4 -11.06 -0.90 10.86
C LYS A 4 -10.65 0.45 11.49
N VAL A 5 -9.75 1.20 10.84
CA VAL A 5 -9.20 2.46 11.37
C VAL A 5 -9.99 3.68 10.86
N CYS A 6 -10.77 3.52 9.80
CA CYS A 6 -11.49 4.63 9.17
C CYS A 6 -12.83 4.20 8.59
N SER A 7 -13.92 4.75 9.15
CA SER A 7 -15.29 4.52 8.66
C SER A 7 -15.45 4.88 7.17
N LEU A 8 -14.78 5.93 6.73
CA LEU A 8 -14.74 6.34 5.32
C LEU A 8 -14.24 5.22 4.39
N VAL A 9 -13.22 4.49 4.83
CA VAL A 9 -12.59 3.42 4.05
C VAL A 9 -13.36 2.11 4.16
N SER A 10 -14.06 1.89 5.29
CA SER A 10 -15.00 0.77 5.40
C SER A 10 -16.24 0.95 4.53
N GLU A 11 -16.69 2.20 4.33
CA GLU A 11 -17.82 2.52 3.44
C GLU A 11 -17.41 2.46 1.97
N ASP A 12 -16.27 3.06 1.62
CA ASP A 12 -15.73 3.04 0.26
C ASP A 12 -14.20 2.94 0.25
N LEU A 13 -13.71 1.75 -0.10
CA LEU A 13 -12.28 1.46 -0.16
C LEU A 13 -11.53 2.33 -1.19
N LYS A 14 -12.22 2.88 -2.20
CA LYS A 14 -11.62 3.80 -3.19
C LYS A 14 -11.12 5.08 -2.55
N ARG A 15 -11.67 5.44 -1.39
CA ARG A 15 -11.32 6.65 -0.62
C ARG A 15 -10.14 6.45 0.32
N ILE A 16 -9.43 5.33 0.23
CA ILE A 16 -8.28 5.00 1.10
C ILE A 16 -7.20 6.09 1.10
N TYR A 17 -6.93 6.72 -0.05
CA TYR A 17 -5.97 7.81 -0.17
C TYR A 17 -6.55 9.20 0.18
N GLU A 18 -7.87 9.34 0.28
CA GLU A 18 -8.53 10.57 0.74
C GLU A 18 -8.62 10.66 2.27
N SER A 19 -8.54 9.51 2.94
CA SER A 19 -8.67 9.43 4.39
C SER A 19 -7.51 10.12 5.12
N LYS A 20 -7.83 11.16 5.89
CA LYS A 20 -6.88 11.85 6.78
C LYS A 20 -6.26 10.89 7.80
N ASN A 21 -7.02 9.91 8.30
CA ASN A 21 -6.52 8.92 9.26
C ASN A 21 -5.50 7.99 8.62
N ILE A 22 -5.76 7.53 7.39
CA ILE A 22 -4.80 6.71 6.64
C ILE A 22 -3.55 7.51 6.32
N LYS A 23 -3.70 8.75 5.85
CA LYS A 23 -2.57 9.64 5.56
C LYS A 23 -1.68 9.84 6.80
N ALA A 24 -2.26 10.14 7.96
CA ALA A 24 -1.50 10.31 9.21
C ALA A 24 -0.72 9.03 9.59
N LYS A 25 -1.30 7.85 9.36
CA LYS A 25 -0.61 6.57 9.58
C LYS A 25 0.50 6.31 8.58
N MET A 26 0.33 6.72 7.32
CA MET A 26 1.39 6.67 6.32
C MET A 26 2.55 7.61 6.68
N GLU A 27 2.26 8.81 7.16
CA GLU A 27 3.26 9.78 7.64
C GLU A 27 4.03 9.23 8.85
N GLU A 28 3.33 8.62 9.81
CA GLU A 28 3.96 7.94 10.95
C GLU A 28 4.91 6.82 10.47
N CYS A 29 4.47 5.98 9.53
CA CYS A 29 5.30 4.94 8.94
C CYS A 29 6.52 5.52 8.20
N SER A 30 6.35 6.62 7.46
CA SER A 30 7.42 7.29 6.72
C SER A 30 8.52 7.77 7.66
N VAL A 31 8.13 8.45 8.74
CA VAL A 31 9.07 8.91 9.78
C VAL A 31 9.76 7.73 10.46
N ARG A 32 9.01 6.68 10.82
CA ARG A 32 9.55 5.52 11.56
C ARG A 32 10.51 4.67 10.74
N LEU A 33 10.26 4.51 9.45
CA LEU A 33 11.06 3.67 8.55
C LEU A 33 12.14 4.46 7.80
N GLY A 34 12.10 5.80 7.85
CA GLY A 34 13.02 6.66 7.10
C GLY A 34 12.86 6.54 5.59
N VAL A 35 11.67 6.17 5.11
CA VAL A 35 11.35 6.04 3.68
C VAL A 35 10.40 7.14 3.26
N PRO A 36 10.47 7.63 2.02
CA PRO A 36 9.52 8.63 1.54
C PRO A 36 8.09 8.07 1.47
N LEU A 37 7.09 8.94 1.59
CA LEU A 37 5.67 8.56 1.59
C LEU A 37 5.24 7.75 0.36
N ASN A 38 5.82 8.00 -0.81
CA ASN A 38 5.50 7.27 -2.05
C ASN A 38 6.00 5.81 -2.05
N TYR A 39 6.73 5.37 -1.01
CA TYR A 39 7.13 3.98 -0.82
C TYR A 39 6.23 3.24 0.20
N ILE A 40 5.16 3.89 0.65
CA ILE A 40 4.21 3.32 1.60
C ILE A 40 2.86 3.17 0.90
N PHE A 41 2.38 1.94 0.84
CA PHE A 41 1.14 1.60 0.15
C PHE A 41 0.11 1.12 1.18
N PRO A 42 -0.97 1.89 1.42
CA PRO A 42 -2.07 1.42 2.26
C PRO A 42 -2.82 0.30 1.53
N VAL A 43 -2.98 -0.85 2.17
CA VAL A 43 -3.69 -2.01 1.62
C VAL A 43 -4.71 -2.53 2.62
N LYS A 44 -5.84 -3.03 2.11
CA LYS A 44 -6.73 -3.94 2.85
C LYS A 44 -6.33 -5.37 2.45
N ASN A 45 -6.20 -6.26 3.43
CA ASN A 45 -5.96 -7.69 3.18
C ASN A 45 -7.28 -8.46 3.33
N TYR A 46 -7.35 -9.65 2.75
CA TYR A 46 -8.35 -10.64 3.15
C TYR A 46 -7.91 -11.31 4.45
N TYR A 47 -8.81 -11.38 5.43
CA TYR A 47 -8.51 -12.05 6.69
C TYR A 47 -9.59 -13.08 7.04
N GLU A 48 -10.85 -12.66 7.05
CA GLU A 48 -12.01 -13.53 7.34
C GLU A 48 -12.93 -13.68 6.12
N GLU A 49 -12.74 -12.86 5.08
CA GLU A 49 -13.55 -12.90 3.88
C GLU A 49 -13.13 -14.07 2.96
N ILE A 50 -14.11 -14.90 2.59
CA ILE A 50 -13.93 -16.00 1.63
C ILE A 50 -14.00 -15.47 0.18
N ASN A 51 -14.88 -14.50 -0.05
CA ASN A 51 -15.09 -13.92 -1.37
C ASN A 51 -14.12 -12.77 -1.61
N THR A 52 -13.52 -12.74 -2.79
CA THR A 52 -12.69 -11.62 -3.23
C THR A 52 -13.54 -10.44 -3.67
N ASN A 53 -12.96 -9.23 -3.62
CA ASN A 53 -13.53 -8.01 -4.18
C ASN A 53 -12.48 -7.26 -4.99
N ALA A 54 -12.91 -6.69 -6.11
CA ALA A 54 -12.02 -6.07 -7.09
C ALA A 54 -11.23 -4.90 -6.48
N GLU A 55 -11.83 -4.09 -5.61
CA GLU A 55 -11.17 -2.96 -4.97
C GLU A 55 -9.97 -3.39 -4.09
N THR A 56 -10.12 -4.46 -3.32
CA THR A 56 -9.04 -5.01 -2.48
C THR A 56 -7.98 -5.65 -3.36
N ASP A 57 -8.38 -6.43 -4.38
CA ASP A 57 -7.46 -7.04 -5.33
C ASP A 57 -6.61 -5.97 -6.03
N ILE A 58 -7.21 -4.86 -6.46
CA ILE A 58 -6.49 -3.74 -7.08
C ILE A 58 -5.44 -3.16 -6.14
N LEU A 59 -5.76 -2.95 -4.85
CA LEU A 59 -4.80 -2.43 -3.89
C LEU A 59 -3.63 -3.39 -3.66
N ILE A 60 -3.91 -4.68 -3.48
CA ILE A 60 -2.89 -5.72 -3.27
C ILE A 60 -2.00 -5.83 -4.51
N LEU A 61 -2.60 -5.96 -5.70
CA LEU A 61 -1.88 -6.09 -6.97
C LEU A 61 -1.05 -4.84 -7.28
N THR A 62 -1.55 -3.64 -6.97
CA THR A 62 -0.79 -2.39 -7.12
C THR A 62 0.45 -2.40 -6.23
N ALA A 63 0.32 -2.79 -4.96
CA ALA A 63 1.45 -2.88 -4.04
C ALA A 63 2.48 -3.91 -4.50
N VAL A 64 2.05 -5.12 -4.89
CA VAL A 64 2.95 -6.17 -5.40
C VAL A 64 3.66 -5.73 -6.68
N THR A 65 2.96 -5.07 -7.60
CA THR A 65 3.56 -4.55 -8.84
C THR A 65 4.68 -3.57 -8.54
N ASN A 66 4.44 -2.59 -7.66
CA ASN A 66 5.47 -1.63 -7.26
C ASN A 66 6.67 -2.32 -6.58
N ILE A 67 6.44 -3.32 -5.72
CA ILE A 67 7.51 -4.10 -5.09
C ILE A 67 8.39 -4.79 -6.14
N LEU A 68 7.77 -5.41 -7.16
CA LEU A 68 8.49 -6.07 -8.24
C LEU A 68 9.27 -5.08 -9.11
N GLU A 69 8.71 -3.91 -9.38
CA GLU A 69 9.40 -2.83 -10.10
C GLU A 69 10.64 -2.35 -9.34
N PHE A 70 10.52 -2.11 -8.02
CA PHE A 70 11.66 -1.73 -7.19
C PHE A 70 12.75 -2.81 -7.16
N ALA A 71 12.36 -4.08 -7.06
CA ALA A 71 13.30 -5.20 -7.10
C ALA A 71 14.03 -5.27 -8.46
N ASN A 72 13.30 -5.11 -9.55
CA ASN A 72 13.86 -5.09 -10.91
C ASN A 72 14.85 -3.93 -11.10
N ASP A 73 14.49 -2.73 -10.64
CA ASP A 73 15.35 -1.55 -10.69
C ASP A 73 16.63 -1.73 -9.87
N PHE A 74 16.53 -2.36 -8.70
CA PHE A 74 17.70 -2.72 -7.89
C PHE A 74 18.64 -3.66 -8.65
N VAL A 75 18.11 -4.72 -9.27
CA VAL A 75 18.91 -5.67 -10.07
C VAL A 75 19.56 -4.98 -11.27
N LYS A 76 18.82 -4.13 -12.00
CA LYS A 76 19.35 -3.35 -13.13
C LYS A 76 20.47 -2.40 -12.69
N LYS A 77 20.31 -1.70 -11.57
CA LYS A 77 21.35 -0.81 -11.01
C LYS A 77 22.62 -1.59 -10.65
N LYS A 78 22.50 -2.81 -10.11
CA LYS A 78 23.66 -3.67 -9.84
C LYS A 78 24.36 -4.13 -11.12
N LYS A 79 23.63 -4.53 -12.16
CA LYS A 79 24.21 -4.93 -13.45
C LYS A 79 24.99 -3.81 -14.14
N LYS A 80 24.59 -2.55 -13.97
CA LYS A 80 25.30 -1.38 -14.53
C LYS A 80 26.58 -1.01 -13.78
N LYS A 81 26.82 -1.57 -12.60
CA LYS A 81 28.01 -1.32 -11.76
C LYS A 81 29.09 -2.40 -11.91
N VAL A 82 28.84 -3.42 -12.74
CA VAL A 82 29.78 -4.47 -13.15
C VAL A 82 30.19 -4.19 -14.59
#